data_AF-A0A0N1ALS7-F1
#
_entry.id   AF-A0A0N1ALS7-F1
#
_cell.length_a   1.000
_cell.length_b   1.000
_cell.length_c   1.000
_cell.angle_alpha   90.00
_cell.angle_beta   90.00
_cell.angle_gamma   90.00
#
_symmetry.space_group_name_H-M   'P 1'
#
loop_
_entity.id
_entity.type
_entity.pdbx_description
1 polymer ?
#
loop_
_entity_poly.entity_id
_entity_poly.type
_entity_poly.pdbx_seq_one_letter_code
_entity_poly.pdbx_strand_id
1 'polypeptide(L)'
;MASDLFTFICEYEGGTYVSQVLAIDHEKALVEWATLLRKEQPIEGASDHIAQAACDELYSHIVPLTGLTGVWCWSATVMDELALVNIVRSAQPS
;
A
#
# COMPACT_ATOMS: atom_id res chain seq x y z
N MET A 1 -3.19 11.49 17.96
CA MET A 1 -2.09 10.51 17.82
C MET A 1 -1.11 11.06 16.81
N ALA A 2 0.19 10.84 16.98
CA ALA A 2 1.18 11.29 16.00
C ALA A 2 1.06 10.42 14.72
N SER A 3 1.16 11.05 13.55
CA SER A 3 1.22 10.34 12.27
C SER A 3 2.67 10.04 11.90
N ASP A 4 2.91 8.85 11.35
CA ASP A 4 4.19 8.47 10.76
C ASP A 4 4.08 8.41 9.24
N LEU A 5 5.22 8.44 8.57
CA LEU A 5 5.30 8.27 7.13
C LEU A 5 5.40 6.79 6.80
N PHE A 6 4.53 6.30 5.92
CA PHE A 6 4.54 4.92 5.42
C PHE A 6 4.94 4.93 3.95
N THR A 7 5.91 4.09 3.59
CA THR A 7 6.35 3.88 2.22
C THR A 7 5.72 2.61 1.68
N PHE A 8 5.10 2.72 0.51
CA PHE A 8 4.50 1.62 -0.22
C PHE A 8 5.38 1.29 -1.41
N ILE A 9 5.84 0.04 -1.50
CA ILE A 9 6.58 -0.51 -2.64
C ILE A 9 5.68 -1.56 -3.27
N CYS A 10 5.06 -1.20 -4.40
CA CYS A 10 4.10 -2.03 -5.13
C CYS A 10 4.76 -2.63 -6.36
N GLU A 11 4.80 -3.97 -6.42
CA GLU A 11 5.15 -4.72 -7.62
C GLU A 11 3.87 -5.14 -8.34
N TYR A 12 3.75 -4.78 -9.62
CA TYR A 12 2.61 -5.13 -10.46
C TYR A 12 3.02 -5.15 -11.95
N GLU A 13 2.66 -6.20 -12.68
CA GLU A 13 2.97 -6.39 -14.12
C GLU A 13 4.44 -6.10 -14.53
N GLY A 14 5.39 -6.44 -13.65
CA GLY A 14 6.82 -6.24 -13.88
C GLY A 14 7.33 -4.81 -13.64
N GLY A 15 6.46 -3.89 -13.20
CA GLY A 15 6.81 -2.57 -12.71
C GLY A 15 6.92 -2.50 -11.19
N THR A 16 7.76 -1.59 -10.70
CA THR A 16 7.88 -1.23 -9.29
C THR A 16 7.44 0.22 -9.09
N TYR A 17 6.43 0.43 -8.25
CA TYR A 17 5.83 1.72 -7.99
C TYR A 17 5.99 2.08 -6.52
N VAL A 18 6.61 3.23 -6.26
CA VAL A 18 6.92 3.69 -4.90
C VAL A 18 6.15 4.96 -4.59
N SER A 19 5.51 5.00 -3.43
CA SER A 19 4.79 6.18 -2.94
C SER A 19 4.82 6.25 -1.42
N GLN A 20 4.49 7.41 -0.87
CA GLN A 20 4.48 7.62 0.58
C GLN A 20 3.21 8.35 1.03
N VAL A 21 2.71 7.96 2.19
CA VAL A 21 1.54 8.59 2.83
C VAL A 21 1.78 8.79 4.31
N LEU A 22 1.16 9.82 4.88
CA LEU A 22 1.12 10.03 6.32
C LEU A 22 -0.12 9.32 6.90
N ALA A 23 0.09 8.53 7.94
CA ALA A 23 -1.00 7.84 8.61
C ALA A 23 -0.68 7.58 10.09
N ILE A 24 -1.70 7.27 10.88
CA ILE A 24 -1.55 6.96 12.31
C ILE A 24 -1.10 5.51 12.56
N ASP A 25 -1.38 4.62 11.62
CA ASP A 25 -1.03 3.19 11.66
C ASP A 25 -1.06 2.63 10.22
N HIS A 26 -0.72 1.34 10.08
CA HIS A 26 -0.60 0.66 8.79
C HIS A 26 -1.94 0.41 8.10
N GLU A 27 -3.03 0.22 8.85
CA GLU A 27 -4.38 0.04 8.26
C GLU A 27 -4.86 1.35 7.65
N LYS A 28 -4.70 2.47 8.37
CA LYS A 28 -4.98 3.80 7.83
C LYS A 28 -4.04 4.16 6.69
N ALA A 29 -2.77 3.74 6.76
CA ALA A 29 -1.83 3.94 5.66
C ALA A 29 -2.33 3.28 4.37
N LEU A 30 -2.89 2.07 4.43
CA LEU A 30 -3.42 1.38 3.25
C LEU A 30 -4.58 2.16 2.60
N VAL A 31 -5.47 2.73 3.42
CA VAL A 31 -6.60 3.56 2.94
C VAL A 31 -6.13 4.88 2.33
N GLU A 32 -5.18 5.56 2.96
CA GLU A 32 -4.58 6.78 2.42
C GLU A 32 -3.83 6.49 1.12
N TRP A 33 -3.11 5.36 1.05
CA TRP A 33 -2.43 4.92 -0.16
C TRP A 33 -3.40 4.62 -1.30
N ALA A 34 -4.52 3.94 -1.03
CA ALA A 34 -5.58 3.72 -2.01
C ALA A 34 -6.15 5.05 -2.54
N THR A 35 -6.30 6.05 -1.67
CA THR A 35 -6.74 7.40 -2.07
C THR A 35 -5.70 8.09 -2.96
N LEU A 36 -4.42 7.97 -2.62
CA LEU A 36 -3.31 8.48 -3.42
C LEU A 36 -3.25 7.83 -4.81
N LEU A 37 -3.36 6.49 -4.89
CA LEU A 37 -3.37 5.75 -6.14
C LEU A 37 -4.47 6.23 -7.08
N ARG A 38 -5.71 6.37 -6.59
CA ARG A 38 -6.84 6.89 -7.39
C ARG A 38 -6.56 8.29 -7.93
N LYS A 39 -5.88 9.13 -7.14
CA LYS A 39 -5.57 10.51 -7.51
C LYS A 39 -4.43 10.60 -8.54
N GLU A 40 -3.36 9.86 -8.33
CA GLU A 40 -2.12 10.00 -9.10
C GLU A 40 -2.06 9.09 -10.33
N GLN A 41 -2.85 8.02 -10.35
CA GLN A 41 -2.91 7.03 -11.44
C GLN A 41 -1.52 6.58 -11.95
N PRO A 42 -0.57 6.18 -11.06
CA PRO A 42 0.79 5.85 -11.47
C PRO A 42 0.89 4.55 -12.28
N ILE A 43 -0.12 3.68 -12.18
CA ILE A 43 -0.24 2.42 -12.91
C ILE A 43 -1.45 2.56 -13.84
N GLU A 44 -1.19 2.85 -15.12
CA GLU A 44 -2.23 3.09 -16.12
C GLU A 44 -3.18 1.90 -16.20
N GLY A 45 -4.49 2.15 -16.10
CA GLY A 45 -5.53 1.13 -16.16
C GLY A 45 -5.71 0.28 -14.89
N ALA A 46 -4.74 0.18 -13.99
CA ALA A 46 -4.81 -0.68 -12.81
C ALA A 46 -4.93 0.07 -11.46
N SER A 47 -4.56 1.35 -11.38
CA SER A 47 -4.51 2.10 -10.11
C SER A 47 -5.85 2.10 -9.37
N ASP A 48 -6.96 2.29 -10.08
CA ASP A 48 -8.30 2.27 -9.49
C ASP A 48 -8.70 0.89 -8.97
N HIS A 49 -8.35 -0.17 -9.70
CA HIS A 49 -8.65 -1.53 -9.29
C HIS A 49 -7.83 -1.97 -8.07
N ILE A 50 -6.54 -1.61 -8.03
CA ILE A 50 -5.67 -1.85 -6.87
C ILE A 50 -6.18 -1.06 -5.66
N ALA A 51 -6.54 0.21 -5.84
CA ALA A 51 -7.11 1.02 -4.77
C ALA A 51 -8.46 0.49 -4.27
N GLN A 52 -9.27 -0.10 -5.15
CA GLN A 52 -10.52 -0.75 -4.76
C GLN A 52 -10.25 -2.01 -3.94
N ALA A 53 -9.32 -2.86 -4.36
CA ALA A 53 -8.91 -4.05 -3.60
C ALA A 53 -8.34 -3.69 -2.23
N ALA A 54 -7.55 -2.62 -2.12
CA ALA A 54 -7.01 -2.15 -0.85
C ALA A 54 -8.09 -1.70 0.16
N CYS A 55 -9.29 -1.38 -0.31
CA CYS A 55 -10.45 -1.04 0.53
C CYS A 55 -11.44 -2.21 0.71
N ASP A 56 -11.23 -3.35 0.05
CA ASP A 56 -12.10 -4.52 0.12
C ASP A 56 -11.73 -5.38 1.34
N GLU A 57 -12.71 -5.77 2.15
CA GLU A 57 -12.51 -6.62 3.34
C GLU A 57 -11.90 -7.99 3.01
N LEU A 58 -12.10 -8.51 1.80
CA LEU A 58 -11.50 -9.76 1.35
C LEU A 58 -9.98 -9.67 1.21
N TYR A 59 -9.46 -8.47 0.91
CA TYR A 59 -8.05 -8.25 0.64
C TYR A 59 -7.38 -7.32 1.66
N SER A 60 -8.12 -6.71 2.59
CA SER A 60 -7.60 -5.74 3.56
C SER A 60 -6.61 -6.32 4.58
N HIS A 61 -6.34 -7.62 4.54
CA HIS A 61 -5.41 -8.29 5.45
C HIS A 61 -3.96 -7.88 5.19
N ILE A 62 -3.45 -7.02 6.07
CA ILE A 62 -2.04 -6.61 6.12
C ILE A 62 -1.29 -7.59 7.05
N VAL A 63 -0.27 -8.26 6.54
CA VAL A 63 0.49 -9.30 7.27
C VAL A 63 1.84 -8.73 7.74
N PRO A 64 2.14 -8.73 9.05
CA PRO A 64 3.46 -8.31 9.54
C PRO A 64 4.55 -9.29 9.10
N LEU A 65 5.70 -8.78 8.65
CA LEU A 65 6.81 -9.62 8.22
C LEU A 65 7.67 -10.10 9.39
N THR A 66 7.99 -11.40 9.40
CA THR A 66 8.78 -12.01 10.49
C THR A 66 10.22 -11.48 10.49
N GLY A 67 10.71 -11.06 11.67
CA GLY A 67 12.06 -10.54 11.84
C GLY A 67 12.23 -9.06 11.53
N LEU A 68 11.16 -8.35 11.16
CA LEU A 68 11.15 -6.92 10.90
C LEU A 68 10.16 -6.19 11.82
N THR A 69 10.52 -4.97 12.22
CA THR A 69 9.63 -4.08 12.99
C THR A 69 9.13 -2.97 12.08
N GLY A 70 7.82 -2.75 12.07
CA GLY A 70 7.21 -1.69 11.25
C GLY A 70 7.21 -2.02 9.76
N VAL A 71 7.21 -3.30 9.39
CA VAL A 71 7.14 -3.74 8.00
C VAL A 71 6.04 -4.79 7.86
N TRP A 72 5.21 -4.61 6.84
CA TRP A 72 4.11 -5.49 6.52
C TRP A 72 4.06 -5.79 5.02
N CYS A 73 3.30 -6.81 4.66
CA CYS A 73 2.95 -7.16 3.29
C CYS A 73 1.42 -7.08 3.13
N TRP A 74 1.00 -6.51 2.02
CA TRP A 74 -0.36 -6.58 1.52
C TRP A 74 -0.33 -7.11 0.09
N SER A 75 -1.33 -7.87 -0.31
CA SER A 75 -1.41 -8.37 -1.68
C SER A 75 -2.85 -8.59 -2.11
N ALA A 76 -3.11 -8.41 -3.41
CA ALA A 76 -4.39 -8.73 -4.02
C ALA A 76 -4.19 -9.25 -5.45
N THR A 77 -5.11 -10.08 -5.91
CA THR A 77 -5.24 -10.39 -7.33
C THR A 77 -6.12 -9.33 -7.97
N VAL A 78 -5.57 -8.61 -8.95
CA VAL A 78 -6.23 -7.51 -9.65
C VAL A 78 -6.03 -7.74 -11.14
N MET A 79 -7.12 -7.76 -11.91
CA MET A 79 -7.07 -7.99 -13.36
C MET A 79 -6.26 -9.25 -13.76
N ASP A 80 -6.46 -10.33 -13.01
CA ASP A 80 -5.76 -11.62 -13.16
C ASP A 80 -4.24 -11.59 -12.85
N GLU A 81 -3.71 -10.46 -12.38
CA GLU A 81 -2.31 -10.28 -12.00
C GLU A 81 -2.15 -10.05 -10.49
N LEU A 82 -0.98 -10.36 -9.96
CA LEU A 82 -0.67 -10.16 -8.54
C LEU A 82 -0.14 -8.74 -8.30
N ALA A 83 -0.84 -7.98 -7.47
CA ALA A 83 -0.28 -6.81 -6.81
C ALA A 83 0.36 -7.26 -5.49
N LEU A 84 1.68 -7.08 -5.36
CA LEU A 84 2.43 -7.38 -4.15
C LEU A 84 3.00 -6.10 -3.55
N VAL A 85 2.63 -5.79 -2.31
CA VAL A 85 2.95 -4.50 -1.71
C VAL A 85 3.65 -4.66 -0.38
N ASN A 86 4.87 -4.13 -0.29
CA ASN A 86 5.57 -3.99 0.98
C ASN A 86 5.25 -2.61 1.57
N ILE A 87 4.80 -2.61 2.82
CA ILE A 87 4.44 -1.41 3.58
C ILE A 87 5.50 -1.22 4.66
N VAL A 88 6.23 -0.12 4.59
CA VAL A 88 7.33 0.19 5.51
C VAL A 88 7.00 1.46 6.29
N ARG A 89 6.84 1.34 7.61
CA ARG A 89 6.83 2.50 8.51
C ARG A 89 8.23 3.12 8.51
N SER A 90 8.29 4.36 8.07
CA SER A 90 9.51 5.17 8.01
C SER A 90 9.49 6.29 9.06
N ALA A 91 10.57 7.06 9.16
CA ALA A 91 10.70 8.11 10.17
C ALA A 91 9.59 9.19 10.04
N GLN A 92 9.30 9.87 11.14
CA GLN A 92 8.42 11.04 11.11
C GLN A 92 9.03 12.12 10.21
N PRO A 93 8.20 12.90 9.47
CA PRO A 93 8.70 14.06 8.75
C PRO A 93 9.41 15.00 9.73
N SER A 94 10.66 15.33 9.41
CA SER A 94 11.47 16.33 10.14
C SER A 94 10.96 17.75 9.92
#